data_AF-A0A957SFM6-F1
#
_entry.id   AF-A0A957SFM6-F1
#
_cell.length_a   1.000
_cell.length_b   1.000
_cell.length_c   1.000
_cell.angle_alpha   90.00
_cell.angle_beta   90.00
_cell.angle_gamma   90.00
#
_symmetry.space_group_name_H-M   'P 1'
#
loop_
_entity.id
_entity.type
_entity.pdbx_description
1 polymer ?
#
loop_
_entity_poly.entity_id
_entity_poly.type
_entity_poly.pdbx_seq_one_letter_code
_entity_poly.pdbx_strand_id
1 'polypeptide(L)'
;MQYLFPMICLVSLLLTAACVPITPPSPMPQKPVYVTDLETIYGAPSQEAFGSAVFYEPAADDANLEQMALDKYRYFMGDLWAQYGEEAWMGPWKEVYRRPAAAKHDIVAELRAIDDPDAALSAPMILDNVENADQARAALAAAFDDPAVTEVRVFNLGDGGAMSGILVAGLRAQSAQATFLVFLLD
;
A
#
# COMPACT_ATOMS: atom_id res chain seq x y z
N MET A 1 81.49 28.53 21.77
CA MET A 1 80.41 28.28 20.80
C MET A 1 79.52 27.18 21.36
N GLN A 2 78.38 27.59 21.90
CA GLN A 2 77.40 26.80 22.65
C GLN A 2 76.04 27.20 22.09
N TYR A 3 75.28 26.30 21.45
CA TYR A 3 73.81 26.35 21.30
C TYR A 3 73.37 24.94 20.86
N LEU A 4 72.79 24.14 21.77
CA LEU A 4 71.35 24.00 22.12
C LEU A 4 70.52 23.29 21.03
N PHE A 5 70.21 22.01 21.31
CA PHE A 5 69.22 21.18 20.61
C PHE A 5 67.81 21.47 21.15
N PRO A 6 66.76 21.55 20.30
CA PRO A 6 65.39 21.48 20.77
C PRO A 6 64.87 20.03 20.82
N MET A 7 64.20 19.79 21.94
CA MET A 7 63.61 18.56 22.45
C MET A 7 62.27 18.28 21.75
N ILE A 8 62.16 17.13 21.08
CA ILE A 8 60.93 16.65 20.45
C ILE A 8 60.06 16.00 21.53
N CYS A 9 58.90 16.60 21.80
CA CYS A 9 57.92 16.12 22.77
C CYS A 9 57.03 15.07 22.10
N LEU A 10 57.20 13.80 22.49
CA LEU A 10 56.39 12.68 22.02
C LEU A 10 55.07 12.64 22.81
N VAL A 11 53.97 13.06 22.19
CA VAL A 11 52.62 12.96 22.77
C VAL A 11 52.03 11.59 22.40
N SER A 12 52.00 10.68 23.36
CA SER A 12 51.32 9.39 23.22
C SER A 12 49.80 9.58 23.30
N LEU A 13 49.12 9.39 22.17
CA LEU A 13 47.67 9.35 22.07
C LEU A 13 47.18 7.92 22.37
N LEU A 14 46.63 7.69 23.56
CA LEU A 14 45.98 6.43 23.93
C LEU A 14 44.59 6.36 23.26
N LEU A 15 44.46 5.56 22.20
CA LEU A 15 43.17 5.16 21.64
C LEU A 15 42.49 4.19 22.60
N THR A 16 41.49 4.65 23.35
CA THR A 16 40.51 3.79 24.02
C THR A 16 39.46 3.35 23.00
N ALA A 17 39.54 2.10 22.55
CA ALA A 17 38.49 1.49 21.74
C ALA A 17 37.24 1.30 22.61
N ALA A 18 36.28 2.22 22.49
CA ALA A 18 34.96 2.03 23.07
C ALA A 18 34.22 0.95 22.26
N CYS A 19 33.96 -0.21 22.88
CA CYS A 19 33.00 -1.17 22.35
C CYS A 19 31.63 -0.51 22.27
N VAL A 20 31.21 -0.12 21.06
CA VAL A 20 29.83 0.29 20.81
C VAL A 20 28.96 -0.97 20.91
N PRO A 21 27.98 -1.04 21.82
CA PRO A 21 27.06 -2.16 21.87
C PRO A 21 26.30 -2.23 20.53
N ILE A 22 26.45 -3.35 19.84
CA ILE A 22 25.66 -3.67 18.64
C ILE A 22 24.22 -3.85 19.14
N THR A 23 23.38 -2.85 18.90
CA THR A 23 21.95 -2.98 19.18
C THR A 23 21.40 -3.94 18.13
N PRO A 24 20.71 -5.03 18.52
CA PRO A 24 20.09 -5.92 17.53
C PRO A 24 19.12 -5.09 16.66
N PRO A 25 19.03 -5.39 15.35
CA PRO A 25 18.07 -4.71 14.50
C PRO A 25 16.67 -4.88 15.11
N SER A 26 15.91 -3.78 15.18
CA SER A 26 14.51 -3.84 15.62
C SER A 26 13.78 -4.91 14.82
N PRO A 27 12.96 -5.77 15.46
CA PRO A 27 12.19 -6.76 14.73
C PRO A 27 11.36 -6.05 13.66
N MET A 28 11.40 -6.56 12.43
CA MET A 28 10.58 -6.00 11.35
C MET A 28 9.13 -5.98 11.81
N PRO A 29 8.40 -4.87 11.63
CA PRO A 29 7.02 -4.78 12.09
C PRO A 29 6.21 -5.91 11.48
N GLN A 30 5.65 -6.76 12.34
CA GLN A 30 4.83 -7.88 11.92
C GLN A 30 3.58 -7.34 11.23
N LYS A 31 3.27 -7.89 10.05
CA LYS A 31 2.09 -7.52 9.28
C LYS A 31 0.82 -7.80 10.12
N PRO A 32 -0.13 -6.85 10.19
CA PRO A 32 -1.38 -7.06 10.94
C PRO A 32 -2.22 -8.19 10.35
N VAL A 33 -3.02 -8.85 11.21
CA VAL A 33 -3.87 -9.99 10.83
C VAL A 33 -4.85 -9.64 9.70
N TYR A 34 -5.47 -8.46 9.74
CA TYR A 34 -6.41 -8.04 8.69
C TYR A 34 -5.76 -7.95 7.29
N VAL A 35 -4.45 -7.68 7.22
CA VAL A 35 -3.72 -7.65 5.95
C VAL A 35 -3.40 -9.07 5.49
N THR A 36 -2.95 -9.94 6.41
CA THR A 36 -2.68 -11.34 6.06
C THR A 36 -3.94 -12.10 5.63
N ASP A 37 -5.09 -11.75 6.22
CA ASP A 37 -6.38 -12.32 5.84
C ASP A 37 -6.78 -11.84 4.43
N LEU A 38 -6.57 -10.56 4.11
CA LEU A 38 -6.75 -10.05 2.74
C LEU A 38 -5.81 -10.75 1.75
N GLU A 39 -4.53 -10.88 2.06
CA GLU A 39 -3.54 -11.54 1.19
C GLU A 39 -3.84 -13.02 0.94
N THR A 40 -4.43 -13.70 1.94
CA THR A 40 -4.85 -15.10 1.80
C THR A 40 -5.94 -15.26 0.73
N ILE A 41 -6.80 -14.26 0.57
CA ILE A 41 -7.94 -14.30 -0.35
C ILE A 41 -7.58 -13.71 -1.72
N TYR A 42 -6.91 -12.56 -1.72
CA TYR A 42 -6.67 -11.77 -2.93
C TYR A 42 -5.22 -11.82 -3.41
N GLY A 43 -4.35 -12.56 -2.74
CA GLY A 43 -2.95 -12.69 -3.10
C GLY A 43 -2.04 -11.67 -2.40
N ALA A 44 -0.79 -12.10 -2.21
CA ALA A 44 0.30 -11.26 -1.72
C ALA A 44 0.65 -10.15 -2.74
N PRO A 45 1.45 -9.13 -2.33
CA PRO A 45 1.96 -8.14 -3.27
C PRO A 45 2.58 -8.78 -4.52
N SER A 46 2.17 -8.35 -5.70
CA SER A 46 2.63 -8.92 -6.98
C SER A 46 2.80 -7.85 -8.07
N GLN A 47 3.43 -8.24 -9.18
CA GLN A 47 3.55 -7.45 -10.41
C GLN A 47 2.97 -8.23 -11.61
N GLU A 48 1.95 -9.05 -11.36
CA GLU A 48 1.38 -9.94 -12.40
C GLU A 48 0.52 -9.18 -13.41
N ALA A 49 0.23 -7.91 -13.15
CA ALA A 49 -0.64 -7.02 -13.91
C ALA A 49 -2.09 -7.49 -14.10
N PHE A 50 -2.44 -8.72 -13.77
CA PHE A 50 -3.80 -9.24 -13.81
C PHE A 50 -4.12 -10.03 -12.54
N GLY A 51 -5.41 -10.19 -12.25
CA GLY A 51 -5.88 -10.79 -11.01
C GLY A 51 -5.96 -9.77 -9.89
N SER A 52 -5.53 -10.16 -8.69
CA SER A 52 -5.52 -9.29 -7.52
C SER A 52 -4.18 -9.30 -6.79
N ALA A 53 -3.92 -8.22 -6.07
CA ALA A 53 -2.81 -8.12 -5.14
C ALA A 53 -3.16 -7.18 -3.98
N VAL A 54 -2.71 -7.54 -2.80
CA VAL A 54 -2.84 -6.70 -1.60
C VAL A 54 -1.49 -6.08 -1.28
N PHE A 55 -1.47 -4.79 -1.01
CA PHE A 55 -0.30 -4.05 -0.57
C PHE A 55 -0.56 -3.41 0.79
N TYR A 56 0.51 -3.30 1.57
CA TYR A 56 0.47 -2.68 2.88
C TYR A 56 1.80 -2.01 3.18
N GLU A 57 1.74 -0.76 3.62
CA GLU A 57 2.93 0.00 4.00
C GLU A 57 2.63 1.09 5.03
N PRO A 58 3.66 1.56 5.76
CA PRO A 58 3.57 2.80 6.50
C PRO A 58 3.28 3.99 5.59
N ALA A 59 2.44 4.90 6.06
CA ALA A 59 2.14 6.19 5.47
C ALA A 59 2.81 7.29 6.30
N ALA A 60 3.22 8.38 5.66
CA ALA A 60 3.62 9.60 6.37
C ALA A 60 2.38 10.33 6.93
N ASP A 61 2.57 11.20 7.92
CA ASP A 61 1.48 11.99 8.51
C ASP A 61 0.78 12.91 7.49
N ASP A 62 1.49 13.30 6.43
CA ASP A 62 1.03 14.11 5.30
C ASP A 62 0.81 13.30 4.02
N ALA A 63 0.69 11.97 4.14
CA ALA A 63 0.55 11.08 3.00
C ALA A 63 -0.66 11.43 2.11
N ASN A 64 -0.42 11.49 0.80
CA ASN A 64 -1.47 11.58 -0.20
C ASN A 64 -1.89 10.16 -0.62
N LEU A 65 -3.04 9.69 -0.11
CA LEU A 65 -3.54 8.34 -0.37
C LEU A 65 -3.74 8.04 -1.86
N GLU A 66 -4.11 9.04 -2.67
CA GLU A 66 -4.24 8.87 -4.12
C GLU A 66 -2.88 8.63 -4.79
N GLN A 67 -1.85 9.38 -4.40
CA GLN A 67 -0.50 9.17 -4.94
C GLN A 67 0.05 7.79 -4.51
N MET A 68 -0.16 7.38 -3.27
CA MET A 68 0.24 6.05 -2.81
C MET A 68 -0.49 4.95 -3.58
N ALA A 69 -1.80 5.11 -3.82
CA ALA A 69 -2.59 4.18 -4.62
C ALA A 69 -2.05 4.09 -6.07
N LEU A 70 -1.73 5.22 -6.68
CA LEU A 70 -1.12 5.28 -8.02
C LEU A 70 0.24 4.58 -8.05
N ASP A 71 1.07 4.76 -7.02
CA ASP A 71 2.36 4.07 -6.91
C ASP A 71 2.18 2.55 -6.81
N LYS A 72 1.14 2.06 -6.13
CA LYS A 72 0.79 0.63 -6.10
C LYS A 72 0.26 0.13 -7.43
N TYR A 73 -0.56 0.92 -8.12
CA TYR A 73 -1.04 0.56 -9.44
C TYR A 73 0.13 0.43 -10.43
N ARG A 74 1.03 1.42 -10.47
CA ARG A 74 2.25 1.38 -11.29
C ARG A 74 3.12 0.18 -10.95
N TYR A 75 3.30 -0.14 -9.67
CA TYR A 75 4.07 -1.32 -9.25
C TYR A 75 3.41 -2.61 -9.74
N PHE A 76 2.10 -2.76 -9.54
CA PHE A 76 1.34 -3.94 -9.94
C PHE A 76 1.38 -4.19 -11.45
N MET A 77 1.41 -3.12 -12.25
CA MET A 77 1.56 -3.19 -13.71
C MET A 77 2.96 -3.63 -14.16
N GLY A 78 3.98 -3.49 -13.31
CA GLY A 78 5.36 -3.92 -13.60
C GLY A 78 5.85 -3.42 -14.95
N ASP A 79 6.38 -4.34 -15.76
CA ASP A 79 6.93 -4.05 -17.09
C ASP A 79 5.86 -3.54 -18.09
N LEU A 80 4.58 -3.89 -17.90
CA LEU A 80 3.51 -3.45 -18.80
C LEU A 80 3.27 -1.94 -18.71
N TRP A 81 3.55 -1.33 -17.55
CA TRP A 81 3.52 0.13 -17.40
C TRP A 81 4.48 0.81 -18.37
N ALA A 82 5.72 0.32 -18.43
CA ALA A 82 6.75 0.86 -19.29
C ALA A 82 6.51 0.52 -20.77
N GLN A 83 5.99 -0.68 -21.05
CA GLN A 83 5.74 -1.16 -22.41
C GLN A 83 4.66 -0.36 -23.13
N TYR A 84 3.53 -0.10 -22.47
CA TYR A 84 2.38 0.59 -23.08
C TYR A 84 2.32 2.09 -22.75
N GLY A 85 3.11 2.53 -21.77
CA GLY A 85 3.23 3.92 -21.38
C GLY A 85 2.15 4.38 -20.40
N GLU A 86 2.49 5.41 -19.62
CA GLU A 86 1.63 5.96 -18.57
C GLU A 86 0.28 6.47 -19.11
N GLU A 87 0.25 7.08 -20.30
CA GLU A 87 -0.99 7.61 -20.89
C GLU A 87 -2.06 6.53 -21.09
N ALA A 88 -1.65 5.31 -21.48
CA ALA A 88 -2.58 4.20 -21.68
C ALA A 88 -3.26 3.77 -20.37
N TRP A 89 -2.49 3.73 -19.28
CA TRP A 89 -2.98 3.29 -17.97
C TRP A 89 -3.70 4.40 -17.19
N MET A 90 -3.33 5.66 -17.43
CA MET A 90 -3.92 6.81 -16.75
C MET A 90 -5.21 7.31 -17.39
N GLY A 91 -5.54 6.88 -18.62
CA GLY A 91 -6.79 7.28 -19.29
C GLY A 91 -8.04 6.98 -18.44
N PRO A 92 -8.21 5.74 -17.93
CA PRO A 92 -9.35 5.38 -17.09
C PRO A 92 -9.18 5.61 -15.59
N TRP A 93 -7.98 6.01 -15.15
CA TRP A 93 -7.70 6.30 -13.76
C TRP A 93 -8.54 7.48 -13.29
N LYS A 94 -9.46 7.21 -12.35
CA LYS A 94 -10.27 8.23 -11.68
C LYS A 94 -10.75 7.72 -10.33
N GLU A 95 -10.87 8.62 -9.37
CA GLU A 95 -11.56 8.33 -8.10
C GLU A 95 -13.06 8.16 -8.40
N VAL A 96 -13.59 6.96 -8.14
CA VAL A 96 -15.01 6.63 -8.34
C VAL A 96 -15.80 6.62 -7.04
N TYR A 97 -15.11 6.55 -5.91
CA TYR A 97 -15.74 6.61 -4.60
C TYR A 97 -14.77 7.13 -3.55
N ARG A 98 -15.32 7.92 -2.62
CA ARG A 98 -14.66 8.34 -1.38
C ARG A 98 -15.65 8.22 -0.24
N ARG A 99 -15.25 7.54 0.83
CA ARG A 99 -16.08 7.43 2.03
C ARG A 99 -16.30 8.79 2.68
N PRO A 100 -17.56 9.24 2.86
CA PRO A 100 -17.84 10.45 3.63
C PRO A 100 -17.44 10.29 5.11
N ALA A 101 -16.91 11.34 5.73
CA ALA A 101 -16.40 11.28 7.11
C ALA A 101 -17.43 10.84 8.18
N ALA A 102 -18.72 11.02 7.92
CA ALA A 102 -19.82 10.64 8.82
C ALA A 102 -20.59 9.39 8.35
N ALA A 103 -20.14 8.72 7.29
CA ALA A 103 -20.79 7.52 6.80
C ALA A 103 -20.59 6.35 7.77
N LYS A 104 -21.56 5.43 7.77
CA LYS A 104 -21.37 4.12 8.40
C LYS A 104 -20.27 3.39 7.62
N HIS A 105 -19.29 2.84 8.34
CA HIS A 105 -18.27 2.00 7.76
C HIS A 105 -18.89 0.65 7.36
N ASP A 106 -19.03 0.43 6.06
CA ASP A 106 -19.62 -0.78 5.47
C ASP A 106 -19.10 -0.98 4.05
N ILE A 107 -17.82 -1.36 3.93
CA ILE A 107 -17.10 -1.44 2.64
C ILE A 107 -17.84 -2.30 1.61
N VAL A 108 -18.57 -3.33 2.06
CA VAL A 108 -19.38 -4.18 1.17
C VAL A 108 -20.54 -3.39 0.56
N ALA A 109 -21.29 -2.64 1.38
CA ALA A 109 -22.36 -1.79 0.88
C ALA A 109 -21.82 -0.64 0.02
N GLU A 110 -20.68 -0.06 0.42
CA GLU A 110 -20.02 1.04 -0.29
C GLU A 110 -19.57 0.62 -1.70
N LEU A 111 -18.91 -0.54 -1.84
CA LEU A 111 -18.49 -1.08 -3.13
C LEU A 111 -19.68 -1.41 -4.05
N ARG A 112 -20.78 -1.90 -3.48
CA ARG A 112 -22.02 -2.18 -4.24
C ARG A 112 -22.77 -0.92 -4.67
N ALA A 113 -22.50 0.21 -4.03
CA ALA A 113 -23.12 1.49 -4.31
C ALA A 113 -22.26 2.37 -5.25
N ILE A 114 -21.18 1.84 -5.84
CA ILE A 114 -20.40 2.56 -6.84
C ILE A 114 -21.28 2.79 -8.08
N ASP A 115 -21.51 4.07 -8.40
CA ASP A 115 -22.35 4.49 -9.53
C ASP A 115 -21.60 4.44 -10.88
N ASP A 116 -20.27 4.42 -10.85
CA ASP A 116 -19.46 4.38 -12.06
C ASP A 116 -19.61 3.02 -12.77
N PRO A 117 -20.11 2.98 -14.01
CA PRO A 117 -20.52 1.74 -14.65
C PRO A 117 -19.35 0.78 -14.89
N ASP A 118 -18.16 1.30 -15.20
CA ASP A 118 -16.98 0.49 -15.49
C ASP A 118 -16.44 -0.13 -14.19
N ALA A 119 -16.29 0.67 -13.14
CA ALA A 119 -15.84 0.20 -11.83
C ALA A 119 -16.84 -0.74 -11.14
N ALA A 120 -18.15 -0.52 -11.36
CA ALA A 120 -19.21 -1.34 -10.77
C ALA A 120 -19.16 -2.81 -11.23
N LEU A 121 -18.58 -3.10 -12.41
CA LEU A 121 -18.39 -4.47 -12.90
C LEU A 121 -17.40 -5.28 -12.05
N SER A 122 -16.41 -4.61 -11.45
CA SER A 122 -15.38 -5.27 -10.65
C SER A 122 -15.83 -5.55 -9.21
N ALA A 123 -16.81 -4.81 -8.68
CA ALA A 123 -17.26 -5.00 -7.30
C ALA A 123 -17.81 -6.42 -7.03
N PRO A 124 -18.72 -7.00 -7.84
CA PRO A 124 -19.14 -8.39 -7.67
C PRO A 124 -17.99 -9.39 -7.80
N MET A 125 -16.96 -9.07 -8.60
CA MET A 125 -15.83 -9.97 -8.80
C MET A 125 -15.03 -10.17 -7.52
N ILE A 126 -14.80 -9.11 -6.73
CA ILE A 126 -14.09 -9.21 -5.46
C ILE A 126 -15.02 -9.56 -4.28
N LEU A 127 -16.33 -9.28 -4.37
CA LEU A 127 -17.27 -9.52 -3.27
C LEU A 127 -17.93 -10.89 -3.29
N ASP A 128 -18.27 -11.39 -4.48
CA ASP A 128 -19.24 -12.47 -4.67
C ASP A 128 -18.68 -13.62 -5.54
N ASN A 129 -17.78 -13.34 -6.49
CA ASN A 129 -17.21 -14.34 -7.40
C ASN A 129 -15.84 -14.90 -6.98
N VAL A 130 -15.39 -14.58 -5.76
CA VAL A 130 -14.20 -15.17 -5.15
C VAL A 130 -14.54 -16.49 -4.44
N GLU A 131 -13.56 -17.40 -4.36
CA GLU A 131 -13.70 -18.60 -3.55
C GLU A 131 -13.89 -18.20 -2.08
N ASN A 132 -14.96 -18.68 -1.45
CA ASN A 132 -15.37 -18.29 -0.09
C ASN A 132 -15.76 -16.81 0.06
N ALA A 133 -16.72 -16.34 -0.76
CA ALA A 133 -17.26 -14.98 -0.74
C ALA A 133 -17.59 -14.40 0.66
N ASP A 134 -18.08 -15.21 1.61
CA ASP A 134 -18.32 -14.75 2.98
C ASP A 134 -17.02 -14.36 3.71
N GLN A 135 -15.95 -15.14 3.53
CA GLN A 135 -14.64 -14.85 4.10
C GLN A 135 -14.03 -13.62 3.44
N ALA A 136 -14.21 -13.44 2.14
CA ALA A 136 -13.76 -12.28 1.40
C ALA A 136 -14.40 -10.98 1.89
N ARG A 137 -15.73 -10.98 2.07
CA ARG A 137 -16.45 -9.85 2.67
C ARG A 137 -15.99 -9.57 4.09
N ALA A 138 -15.76 -10.60 4.90
CA ALA A 138 -15.26 -10.44 6.26
C ALA A 138 -13.85 -9.84 6.30
N ALA A 139 -12.95 -10.28 5.41
CA ALA A 139 -11.58 -9.76 5.31
C ALA A 139 -11.57 -8.29 4.86
N LEU A 140 -12.41 -7.94 3.87
CA LEU A 140 -12.60 -6.54 3.45
C LEU A 140 -13.10 -5.68 4.61
N ALA A 141 -14.14 -6.12 5.32
CA ALA A 141 -14.67 -5.38 6.47
C ALA A 141 -13.62 -5.23 7.59
N ALA A 142 -12.85 -6.28 7.88
CA ALA A 142 -11.78 -6.20 8.88
C ALA A 142 -10.69 -5.18 8.51
N ALA A 143 -10.38 -5.05 7.22
CA ALA A 143 -9.37 -4.12 6.73
C ALA A 143 -9.87 -2.67 6.62
N PHE A 144 -11.11 -2.47 6.15
CA PHE A 144 -11.61 -1.14 5.76
C PHE A 144 -12.71 -0.58 6.67
N ASP A 145 -13.42 -1.40 7.44
CA ASP A 145 -14.50 -0.91 8.30
C ASP A 145 -14.07 -0.62 9.75
N ASP A 146 -12.83 -0.95 10.09
CA ASP A 146 -12.25 -0.63 11.38
C ASP A 146 -12.34 0.88 11.67
N PRO A 147 -12.80 1.31 12.86
CA PRO A 147 -12.92 2.72 13.22
C PRO A 147 -11.60 3.53 13.17
N ALA A 148 -10.45 2.86 13.20
CA ALA A 148 -9.15 3.50 13.03
C ALA A 148 -8.85 3.86 11.56
N VAL A 149 -9.58 3.29 10.60
CA VAL A 149 -9.50 3.65 9.18
C VAL A 149 -10.28 4.94 8.98
N THR A 150 -9.56 6.03 8.73
CA THR A 150 -10.13 7.38 8.66
C THR A 150 -10.42 7.81 7.23
N GLU A 151 -9.87 7.12 6.24
CA GLU A 151 -10.07 7.42 4.84
C GLU A 151 -10.16 6.13 4.04
N VAL A 152 -11.15 6.07 3.15
CA VAL A 152 -11.29 5.02 2.12
C VAL A 152 -11.59 5.68 0.80
N ARG A 153 -10.86 5.26 -0.24
CA ARG A 153 -11.04 5.68 -1.63
C ARG A 153 -11.05 4.47 -2.55
N VAL A 154 -11.79 4.57 -3.65
CA VAL A 154 -11.80 3.57 -4.70
C VAL A 154 -11.50 4.25 -6.02
N PHE A 155 -10.58 3.66 -6.79
CA PHE A 155 -10.18 4.14 -8.10
C PHE A 155 -10.54 3.12 -9.16
N ASN A 156 -10.99 3.60 -10.32
CA ASN A 156 -11.20 2.77 -11.50
C ASN A 156 -9.86 2.43 -12.17
N LEU A 157 -9.72 1.20 -12.62
CA LEU A 157 -8.56 0.69 -13.36
C LEU A 157 -9.01 0.05 -14.69
N GLY A 158 -8.07 -0.11 -15.61
CA GLY A 158 -8.29 -0.80 -16.89
C GLY A 158 -8.12 0.12 -18.08
N ASP A 159 -8.74 -0.23 -19.22
CA ASP A 159 -8.76 0.56 -20.46
C ASP A 159 -10.16 1.09 -20.81
N GLY A 160 -11.18 0.81 -19.96
CA GLY A 160 -12.58 1.14 -20.24
C GLY A 160 -13.21 0.29 -21.36
N GLY A 161 -12.57 -0.84 -21.69
CA GLY A 161 -12.97 -1.73 -22.78
C GLY A 161 -12.71 -3.20 -22.45
N ALA A 162 -11.54 -3.71 -22.81
CA ALA A 162 -11.17 -5.11 -22.57
C ALA A 162 -10.86 -5.35 -21.09
N MET A 163 -10.16 -4.41 -20.46
CA MET A 163 -9.73 -4.54 -19.07
C MET A 163 -10.63 -3.74 -18.13
N SER A 164 -11.02 -4.37 -17.01
CA SER A 164 -11.83 -3.74 -15.96
C SER A 164 -11.28 -4.07 -14.59
N GLY A 165 -11.18 -3.06 -13.73
CA GLY A 165 -10.60 -3.24 -12.41
C GLY A 165 -10.92 -2.11 -11.45
N ILE A 166 -10.62 -2.35 -10.18
CA ILE A 166 -10.70 -1.34 -9.12
C ILE A 166 -9.50 -1.44 -8.19
N LEU A 167 -9.14 -0.30 -7.61
CA LEU A 167 -8.19 -0.20 -6.51
C LEU A 167 -8.91 0.36 -5.29
N VAL A 168 -8.99 -0.41 -4.21
CA VAL A 168 -9.51 0.05 -2.91
C VAL A 168 -8.33 0.45 -2.04
N ALA A 169 -8.30 1.71 -1.60
CA ALA A 169 -7.25 2.27 -0.75
C ALA A 169 -7.84 2.70 0.60
N GLY A 170 -7.17 2.33 1.69
CA GLY A 170 -7.56 2.69 3.05
C GLY A 170 -6.38 3.25 3.84
N LEU A 171 -6.61 4.31 4.61
CA LEU A 171 -5.62 4.93 5.49
C LEU A 171 -6.07 4.86 6.95
N ARG A 172 -5.19 4.38 7.82
CA ARG A 172 -5.40 4.23 9.26
C ARG A 172 -4.63 5.30 10.03
N ALA A 173 -5.33 6.21 10.71
CA ALA A 173 -4.72 7.39 11.33
C ALA A 173 -3.79 7.08 12.51
N GLN A 174 -4.14 6.12 13.37
CA GLN A 174 -3.41 5.89 14.62
C GLN A 174 -2.05 5.22 14.43
N SER A 175 -1.92 4.43 13.36
CA SER A 175 -0.70 3.68 13.05
C SER A 175 0.03 4.22 11.83
N ALA A 176 -0.53 5.25 11.16
CA ALA A 176 -0.07 5.77 9.89
C ALA A 176 0.24 4.63 8.91
N GLN A 177 -0.78 3.82 8.62
CA GLN A 177 -0.66 2.63 7.77
C GLN A 177 -1.68 2.71 6.65
N ALA A 178 -1.25 2.36 5.44
CA ALA A 178 -2.11 2.27 4.28
C ALA A 178 -2.23 0.83 3.80
N THR A 179 -3.44 0.45 3.39
CA THR A 179 -3.77 -0.84 2.80
C THR A 179 -4.40 -0.62 1.44
N PHE A 180 -3.95 -1.40 0.46
CA PHE A 180 -4.44 -1.31 -0.92
C PHE A 180 -4.83 -2.71 -1.38
N LEU A 181 -6.01 -2.83 -1.97
CA LEU A 181 -6.41 -4.00 -2.76
C LEU A 181 -6.51 -3.55 -4.21
N VAL A 182 -5.68 -4.14 -5.06
CA VAL A 182 -5.75 -3.96 -6.52
C VAL A 182 -6.44 -5.18 -7.10
N PHE A 183 -7.38 -4.98 -8.01
CA PHE A 183 -7.99 -6.02 -8.82
C PHE A 183 -8.11 -5.55 -10.27
N LEU A 184 -7.61 -6.34 -11.22
CA LEU A 184 -7.70 -6.06 -12.65
C LEU A 184 -7.96 -7.35 -13.43
N LEU A 185 -8.96 -7.31 -14.30
CA LEU A 185 -9.28 -8.37 -15.27
C LEU A 185 -9.00 -7.88 -16.69
N ASP A 186 -8.79 -8.86 -17.58
CA ASP A 186 -8.74 -8.76 -19.05
C ASP A 186 -9.92 -9.53 -19.66
#